data_AF-Q4THU0-F1
#
_entry.id   AF-Q4THU0-F1
#
_cell.length_a   1.000
_cell.length_b   1.000
_cell.length_c   1.000
_cell.angle_alpha   90.00
_cell.angle_beta   90.00
_cell.angle_gamma   90.00
#
_symmetry.space_group_name_H-M   'P 1'
#
loop_
_entity.id
_entity.type
_entity.pdbx_description
1 polymer ?
#
loop_
_entity_poly.entity_id
_entity_poly.type
_entity_poly.pdbx_seq_one_letter_code
_entity_poly.pdbx_strand_id
1 'polypeptide(L)'
;PEFCNLTHLVKVDLSKNQLTCLPGELGNLSSLQHLDLYNNKLTLLPVSFSQLRVGLSHTHTHTRTRAGGRAVWFFVLQIDSGLSRLQNLRWLDLKDNPLEPDLARAAGDCLDEKQCKQCASRVLQHMRLIQEEADRAREKRLLREKGGVTLYFWVLGEGDRKLNGFGPGLSFLIIY
;
A
#
# COMPACT_ATOMS: atom_id res chain seq x y z
N PRO A 1 3.56 -0.95 -29.15
CA PRO A 1 3.88 -0.11 -27.97
C PRO A 1 2.76 -0.28 -26.95
N GLU A 2 3.09 -0.71 -25.74
CA GLU A 2 2.10 -0.91 -24.68
C GLU A 2 1.66 0.44 -24.12
N PHE A 3 0.36 0.59 -23.88
CA PHE A 3 -0.26 1.80 -23.32
C PHE A 3 0.43 2.28 -22.03
N CYS A 4 0.88 1.34 -21.21
CA CYS A 4 1.52 1.59 -19.92
C CYS A 4 2.94 2.17 -20.01
N ASN A 5 3.55 2.21 -21.21
CA ASN A 5 4.87 2.82 -21.42
C ASN A 5 4.80 4.34 -21.67
N LEU A 6 3.60 4.91 -21.72
CA LEU A 6 3.38 6.33 -21.94
C LEU A 6 3.50 7.13 -20.63
N THR A 7 4.69 7.12 -20.03
CA THR A 7 4.99 7.68 -18.69
C THR A 7 4.77 9.19 -18.55
N HIS A 8 4.63 9.91 -19.67
CA HIS A 8 4.36 11.35 -19.71
C HIS A 8 2.86 11.69 -19.83
N LEU A 9 1.96 10.70 -19.87
CA LEU A 9 0.53 10.97 -19.88
C LEU A 9 0.09 11.65 -18.61
N VAL A 10 -0.63 12.77 -18.77
CA VAL A 10 -1.17 13.57 -17.66
C VAL A 10 -2.67 13.32 -17.49
N LYS A 11 -3.38 13.09 -18.59
CA LYS A 11 -4.83 12.85 -18.61
C LYS A 11 -5.14 11.65 -19.50
N VAL A 12 -5.95 10.75 -18.97
CA VAL A 12 -6.50 9.60 -19.64
C VAL A 12 -8.00 9.60 -19.40
N ASP A 13 -8.77 9.59 -20.48
CA ASP A 13 -10.22 9.46 -20.45
C ASP A 13 -10.60 8.17 -21.16
N LEU A 14 -11.16 7.25 -20.40
CA LEU A 14 -11.66 5.96 -20.84
C LEU A 14 -13.14 5.80 -20.47
N SER A 15 -13.82 6.92 -20.19
CA SER A 15 -15.22 6.92 -19.78
C SER A 15 -16.15 6.35 -20.87
N LYS A 16 -17.29 5.80 -20.44
CA LYS A 16 -18.37 5.28 -21.29
C LYS A 16 -17.91 4.19 -22.25
N ASN A 17 -17.05 3.31 -21.77
CA ASN A 17 -16.61 2.12 -22.50
C ASN A 17 -17.19 0.84 -21.88
N GLN A 18 -16.73 -0.31 -22.35
CA GLN A 18 -17.13 -1.62 -21.85
C GLN A 18 -15.95 -2.34 -21.20
N LEU A 19 -15.03 -1.58 -20.59
CA LEU A 19 -13.83 -2.14 -19.98
C LEU A 19 -14.22 -3.01 -18.79
N THR A 20 -13.84 -4.29 -18.83
CA THR A 20 -14.02 -5.25 -17.74
C THR A 20 -12.80 -5.33 -16.84
N CYS A 21 -11.62 -4.99 -17.36
CA CYS A 21 -10.37 -4.94 -16.63
C CYS A 21 -9.47 -3.81 -17.17
N LEU A 22 -8.48 -3.43 -16.36
CA LEU A 22 -7.40 -2.52 -16.74
C LEU A 22 -6.08 -3.30 -16.81
N PRO A 23 -5.10 -2.84 -17.61
CA PRO A 23 -3.81 -3.50 -17.70
C PRO A 23 -3.10 -3.51 -16.33
N GLY A 24 -2.43 -4.62 -16.03
CA GLY A 24 -1.70 -4.83 -14.77
C GLY A 24 -0.57 -3.83 -14.51
N GLU A 25 -0.17 -3.08 -15.53
CA GLU A 25 0.95 -2.12 -15.50
C GLU A 25 0.47 -0.66 -15.47
N LEU A 26 -0.81 -0.38 -15.26
CA LEU A 26 -1.33 0.99 -15.22
C LEU A 26 -0.62 1.88 -14.18
N GLY A 27 -0.11 1.27 -13.10
CA GLY A 27 0.74 1.94 -12.10
C GLY A 27 2.03 2.58 -12.64
N ASN A 28 2.50 2.16 -13.84
CA ASN A 28 3.69 2.73 -14.49
C ASN A 28 3.47 4.15 -15.03
N LEU A 29 2.21 4.60 -15.14
CA LEU A 29 1.87 5.95 -15.60
C LEU A 29 2.15 6.99 -14.50
N SER A 30 3.44 7.22 -14.21
CA SER A 30 3.88 8.03 -13.07
C SER A 30 3.43 9.49 -13.14
N SER A 31 3.27 10.05 -14.35
CA SER A 31 2.85 11.45 -14.55
C SER A 31 1.33 11.65 -14.56
N LEU A 32 0.53 10.59 -14.39
CA LEU A 32 -0.92 10.65 -14.56
C LEU A 32 -1.57 11.46 -13.43
N GLN A 33 -2.35 12.47 -13.82
CA GLN A 33 -3.06 13.36 -12.90
C GLN A 33 -4.58 13.22 -13.00
N HIS A 34 -5.10 12.84 -14.17
CA HIS A 34 -6.52 12.67 -14.41
C HIS A 34 -6.77 11.32 -15.06
N LEU A 35 -7.58 10.49 -14.41
CA LEU A 35 -8.04 9.22 -14.93
C LEU A 35 -9.56 9.16 -14.82
N ASP A 36 -10.23 9.17 -15.97
CA ASP A 36 -11.67 9.01 -16.03
C ASP A 36 -12.02 7.59 -16.52
N LEU A 37 -12.71 6.83 -15.68
CA LEU A 37 -13.17 5.46 -15.93
C LEU A 37 -14.69 5.37 -15.77
N TYR A 38 -15.39 6.51 -15.72
CA TYR A 38 -16.83 6.61 -15.58
C TYR A 38 -17.57 5.68 -16.54
N ASN A 39 -18.63 4.99 -16.07
CA ASN A 39 -19.52 4.15 -16.88
C ASN A 39 -18.77 3.08 -17.70
N ASN A 40 -18.14 2.15 -16.99
CA ASN A 40 -17.50 0.96 -17.54
C ASN A 40 -18.07 -0.30 -16.88
N LYS A 41 -17.41 -1.46 -17.04
CA LYS A 41 -17.79 -2.74 -16.43
C LYS A 41 -16.71 -3.27 -15.49
N LEU A 42 -15.95 -2.37 -14.87
CA LEU A 42 -14.88 -2.72 -13.95
C LEU A 42 -15.47 -3.26 -12.65
N THR A 43 -14.99 -4.43 -12.23
CA THR A 43 -15.30 -5.02 -10.92
C THR A 43 -14.16 -4.78 -9.93
N LEU A 44 -12.93 -4.81 -10.43
CA LEU A 44 -11.69 -4.69 -9.67
C LEU A 44 -10.72 -3.73 -10.37
N LEU A 45 -9.76 -3.21 -9.60
CA LEU A 45 -8.61 -2.47 -10.13
C LEU A 45 -7.33 -3.31 -9.98
N PRO A 46 -6.35 -3.16 -10.89
CA PRO A 46 -5.11 -3.91 -10.82
C PRO A 46 -4.29 -3.48 -9.60
N VAL A 47 -3.55 -4.42 -9.00
CA VAL A 47 -2.68 -4.18 -7.84
C VAL A 47 -1.72 -2.99 -8.03
N SER A 48 -1.24 -2.78 -9.26
CA SER A 48 -0.34 -1.67 -9.59
C SER A 48 -0.98 -0.29 -9.40
N PHE A 49 -2.30 -0.17 -9.25
CA PHE A 49 -2.92 1.10 -8.83
C PHE A 49 -2.28 1.62 -7.55
N SER A 50 -1.89 0.75 -6.60
CA SER A 50 -1.23 1.14 -5.34
C SER A 50 0.05 1.96 -5.54
N GLN A 51 0.71 1.83 -6.70
CA GLN A 51 1.94 2.53 -7.08
C GLN A 51 1.68 3.96 -7.54
N LEU A 52 0.44 4.28 -7.96
CA LEU A 52 0.06 5.65 -8.27
C LEU A 52 0.14 6.50 -6.99
N ARG A 53 0.64 7.72 -7.14
CA ARG A 53 0.82 8.66 -6.03
C ARG A 53 -0.34 9.63 -6.00
N VAL A 54 -0.83 9.93 -4.81
CA VAL A 54 -1.73 11.06 -4.57
C VAL A 54 -0.94 12.12 -3.86
N GLY A 55 -1.30 13.38 -4.12
CA GLY A 55 -0.74 14.51 -3.41
C GLY A 55 -1.24 14.41 -2.00
N LEU A 56 -0.42 13.81 -1.13
CA LEU A 56 -0.67 13.76 0.29
C LEU A 56 -0.72 15.21 0.79
N SER A 57 -1.92 15.79 0.89
CA SER A 57 -2.18 16.75 1.94
C SER A 57 -2.20 15.91 3.21
N HIS A 58 -1.08 15.90 3.92
CA HIS A 58 -0.84 15.15 5.15
C HIS A 58 -2.10 15.02 6.01
N THR A 59 -2.74 13.86 6.01
CA THR A 59 -3.56 13.42 7.13
C THR A 59 -2.91 12.15 7.65
N HIS A 60 -1.97 12.32 8.57
CA HIS A 60 -1.46 11.26 9.42
C HIS A 60 -2.66 10.66 10.17
N THR A 61 -3.23 9.57 9.67
CA THR A 61 -4.13 8.76 10.48
C THR A 61 -3.25 7.88 11.35
N HIS A 62 -2.97 8.37 12.56
CA HIS A 62 -2.33 7.57 13.60
C HIS A 62 -3.28 6.44 13.99
N THR A 63 -3.09 5.24 13.44
CA THR A 63 -3.63 4.03 14.07
C THR A 63 -2.83 3.77 15.33
N ARG A 64 -3.35 4.24 16.46
CA ARG A 64 -2.79 4.00 17.79
C ARG A 64 -3.10 2.56 18.20
N THR A 65 -2.28 1.60 17.79
CA THR A 65 -2.32 0.25 18.37
C THR A 65 -1.78 0.33 19.79
N ARG A 66 -2.68 0.19 20.77
CA ARG A 66 -2.35 0.08 22.19
C ARG A 66 -1.89 -1.35 22.47
N ALA A 67 -0.62 -1.64 22.22
CA ALA A 67 0.07 -2.76 22.86
C ALA A 67 0.96 -2.15 23.95
N GLY A 68 0.73 -2.56 25.20
CA GLY A 68 1.48 -2.07 26.35
C GLY A 68 2.96 -2.39 26.25
N GLY A 69 3.80 -1.45 26.68
CA GLY A 69 5.23 -1.65 26.89
C GLY A 69 6.12 -0.89 25.92
N ARG A 70 6.67 0.24 26.40
CA ARG A 70 7.76 1.07 25.81
C ARG A 70 7.56 1.51 24.36
N ALA A 71 7.08 2.74 24.22
CA ALA A 71 7.05 3.48 22.96
C ALA A 71 8.48 3.65 22.40
N VAL A 72 8.85 2.86 21.40
CA VAL A 72 9.89 3.24 20.46
C VAL A 72 9.20 4.11 19.43
N TRP A 73 9.46 5.41 19.51
CA TRP A 73 9.04 6.36 18.48
C TRP A 73 9.78 5.99 17.19
N PHE A 74 9.14 5.22 16.30
CA PHE A 74 9.57 5.15 14.91
C PHE A 74 9.24 6.50 14.26
N PHE A 75 10.11 7.47 14.52
CA PHE A 75 10.32 8.60 13.61
C PHE A 75 10.86 8.01 12.31
N VAL A 76 9.97 7.62 11.40
CA VAL A 76 10.34 7.68 9.99
C VAL A 76 10.07 9.13 9.57
N LEU A 77 11.05 9.98 9.88
CA LEU A 77 11.31 11.18 9.10
C LEU A 77 11.73 10.71 7.71
N GLN A 78 10.76 10.45 6.84
CA GLN A 78 10.97 10.69 5.42
C GLN A 78 10.29 12.01 5.08
N ILE A 79 10.99 13.08 5.45
CA ILE A 79 11.01 14.27 4.61
C ILE A 79 11.81 13.84 3.38
N ASP A 80 11.14 13.32 2.36
CA ASP A 80 11.74 13.30 1.03
C ASP A 80 11.91 14.77 0.63
N SER A 81 13.15 15.25 0.70
CA SER A 81 13.63 16.56 0.26
C SER A 81 13.57 16.75 -1.27
N GLY A 82 12.59 16.10 -1.92
CA GLY A 82 12.29 16.18 -3.34
C GLY A 82 10.89 16.74 -3.58
N LEU A 83 10.65 18.00 -3.23
CA LEU A 83 9.51 18.81 -3.70
C LEU A 83 9.62 19.16 -5.20
N SER A 84 10.23 18.30 -6.00
CA SER A 84 10.44 18.48 -7.43
C SER A 84 9.29 17.80 -8.19
N ARG A 85 8.19 18.55 -8.37
CA ARG A 85 7.02 18.24 -9.22
C ARG A 85 6.18 17.07 -8.69
N LEU A 86 5.24 17.38 -7.81
CA LEU A 86 4.20 16.48 -7.30
C LEU A 86 3.34 15.88 -8.43
N GLN A 87 3.84 14.81 -9.05
CA GLN A 87 3.15 13.94 -10.01
C GLN A 87 2.13 13.10 -9.24
N ASN A 88 0.91 13.60 -9.16
CA ASN A 88 -0.13 13.00 -8.32
C ASN A 88 -1.44 12.89 -9.07
N LEU A 89 -2.11 11.75 -8.91
CA LEU A 89 -3.48 11.58 -9.33
C LEU A 89 -4.37 12.54 -8.52
N ARG A 90 -4.99 13.48 -9.22
CA ARG A 90 -5.87 14.51 -8.65
C ARG A 90 -7.33 14.24 -8.97
N TRP A 91 -7.61 13.53 -10.05
CA TRP A 91 -8.95 13.20 -10.49
C TRP A 91 -9.03 11.72 -10.79
N LEU A 92 -9.96 11.05 -10.14
CA LEU A 92 -10.35 9.68 -10.43
C LEU A 92 -11.87 9.59 -10.39
N ASP A 93 -12.47 9.21 -11.51
CA ASP A 93 -13.88 8.84 -11.56
C ASP A 93 -14.02 7.35 -11.88
N LEU A 94 -14.72 6.63 -11.01
CA LEU A 94 -15.02 5.21 -11.16
C LEU A 94 -16.54 4.95 -11.11
N LYS A 95 -17.36 6.00 -11.11
CA LYS A 95 -18.81 5.88 -11.00
C LYS A 95 -19.38 5.06 -12.17
N ASP A 96 -20.54 4.47 -11.94
CA ASP A 96 -21.25 3.62 -12.90
C ASP A 96 -20.42 2.41 -13.36
N ASN A 97 -19.58 1.88 -12.46
CA ASN A 97 -18.91 0.59 -12.60
C ASN A 97 -19.47 -0.41 -11.57
N PRO A 98 -19.60 -1.70 -11.93
CA PRO A 98 -20.01 -2.76 -11.00
C PRO A 98 -18.86 -3.18 -10.07
N LEU A 99 -18.25 -2.22 -9.36
CA LEU A 99 -17.13 -2.45 -8.47
C LEU A 99 -17.52 -3.36 -7.31
N GLU A 100 -16.55 -4.12 -6.79
CA GLU A 100 -16.75 -4.82 -5.52
C GLU A 100 -17.16 -3.85 -4.39
N PRO A 101 -17.99 -4.29 -3.43
CA PRO A 101 -18.61 -3.39 -2.44
C PRO A 101 -17.60 -2.57 -1.63
N ASP A 102 -16.46 -3.16 -1.27
CA ASP A 102 -15.41 -2.48 -0.49
C ASP A 102 -14.75 -1.36 -1.28
N LEU A 103 -14.44 -1.64 -2.54
CA LEU A 103 -13.86 -0.68 -3.46
C LEU A 103 -14.86 0.41 -3.85
N ALA A 104 -16.13 0.05 -4.07
CA ALA A 104 -17.21 1.01 -4.36
C ALA A 104 -17.38 2.02 -3.20
N ARG A 105 -17.33 1.53 -1.95
CA ARG A 105 -17.36 2.39 -0.75
C ARG A 105 -16.14 3.29 -0.64
N ALA A 106 -14.96 2.78 -0.99
CA ALA A 106 -13.74 3.58 -1.01
C ALA A 106 -13.77 4.66 -2.11
N ALA A 107 -14.26 4.34 -3.31
CA ALA A 107 -14.40 5.28 -4.41
C ALA A 107 -15.37 6.41 -4.04
N GLY A 108 -16.59 6.06 -3.63
CA GLY A 108 -17.66 7.03 -3.37
C GLY A 108 -17.99 7.87 -4.61
N ASP A 109 -18.61 9.03 -4.38
CA ASP A 109 -19.00 9.93 -5.46
C ASP A 109 -17.84 10.78 -6.01
N CYS A 110 -18.02 11.26 -7.24
CA CYS A 110 -17.13 12.17 -7.97
C CYS A 110 -18.00 13.13 -8.80
N LEU A 111 -18.67 14.08 -8.13
CA LEU A 111 -19.51 15.12 -8.79
C LEU A 111 -18.77 16.44 -9.02
N ASP A 112 -17.71 16.69 -8.24
CA ASP A 112 -16.87 17.88 -8.31
C ASP A 112 -15.39 17.51 -8.12
N GLU A 113 -14.49 18.44 -8.42
CA GLU A 113 -13.04 18.22 -8.32
C GLU A 113 -12.60 17.75 -6.93
N LYS A 114 -13.27 18.23 -5.87
CA LYS A 114 -12.96 17.86 -4.49
C LYS A 114 -13.30 16.39 -4.24
N GLN A 115 -14.47 15.94 -4.66
CA GLN A 115 -14.93 14.56 -4.53
C GLN A 115 -14.06 13.62 -5.37
N CYS A 116 -13.72 13.99 -6.61
CA CYS A 116 -12.86 13.16 -7.47
C CYS A 116 -11.43 13.03 -6.93
N LYS A 117 -10.92 14.08 -6.28
CA LYS A 117 -9.65 14.04 -5.55
C LYS A 117 -9.72 13.14 -4.32
N GLN A 118 -10.84 13.17 -3.59
CA GLN A 118 -11.07 12.28 -2.46
C GLN A 118 -11.21 10.82 -2.89
N CYS A 119 -11.93 10.55 -3.99
CA CYS A 119 -12.02 9.25 -4.63
C CYS A 119 -10.62 8.71 -4.93
N ALA A 120 -9.78 9.48 -5.63
CA ALA A 120 -8.39 9.10 -5.90
C ALA A 120 -7.61 8.75 -4.63
N SER A 121 -7.69 9.59 -3.59
CA SER A 121 -7.01 9.34 -2.31
C SER A 121 -7.49 8.08 -1.61
N ARG A 122 -8.80 7.87 -1.49
CA ARG A 122 -9.39 6.73 -0.77
C ARG A 122 -9.14 5.42 -1.50
N VAL A 123 -9.31 5.40 -2.82
CA VAL A 123 -9.06 4.20 -3.65
C VAL A 123 -7.60 3.81 -3.58
N LEU A 124 -6.68 4.76 -3.71
CA LEU A 124 -5.25 4.46 -3.67
C LEU A 124 -4.79 4.03 -2.26
N GLN A 125 -5.35 4.61 -1.21
CA GLN A 125 -5.13 4.14 0.16
C GLN A 125 -5.66 2.70 0.35
N HIS A 126 -6.87 2.42 -0.12
CA HIS A 126 -7.48 1.09 -0.05
C HIS A 126 -6.63 0.04 -0.79
N MET A 127 -6.14 0.37 -1.98
CA MET A 127 -5.27 -0.51 -2.78
C MET A 127 -3.93 -0.77 -2.08
N ARG A 128 -3.35 0.22 -1.40
CA ARG A 128 -2.11 0.03 -0.62
C ARG A 128 -2.32 -0.89 0.57
N LEU A 129 -3.44 -0.74 1.29
CA LEU A 129 -3.77 -1.63 2.40
C LEU A 129 -3.91 -3.09 1.95
N ILE A 130 -4.64 -3.32 0.86
CA ILE A 130 -4.78 -4.68 0.28
C ILE A 130 -3.40 -5.24 -0.12
N GLN A 131 -2.56 -4.41 -0.74
CA GLN A 131 -1.24 -4.85 -1.17
C GLN A 131 -0.32 -5.18 0.02
N GLU A 132 -0.31 -4.36 1.06
CA GLU A 132 0.44 -4.64 2.29
C GLU A 132 -0.04 -5.93 2.98
N GLU A 133 -1.34 -6.16 3.05
CA GLU A 133 -1.91 -7.39 3.61
C GLU A 133 -1.50 -8.61 2.77
N ALA A 134 -1.54 -8.49 1.45
CA ALA A 134 -1.09 -9.53 0.53
C ALA A 134 0.41 -9.83 0.70
N ASP A 135 1.25 -8.80 0.82
CA ASP A 135 2.69 -8.94 0.98
C ASP A 135 3.06 -9.55 2.33
N ARG A 136 2.40 -9.12 3.43
CA ARG A 136 2.56 -9.75 4.75
C ARG A 136 2.13 -11.22 4.74
N ALA A 137 1.03 -11.54 4.06
CA ALA A 137 0.58 -12.92 3.93
C ALA A 137 1.57 -13.78 3.13
N ARG A 138 2.14 -13.23 2.05
CA ARG A 138 3.19 -13.88 1.25
C ARG A 138 4.45 -14.10 2.07
N GLU A 139 4.93 -13.09 2.78
CA GLU A 139 6.11 -13.18 3.65
C GLU A 139 5.92 -14.25 4.74
N LYS A 140 4.77 -14.27 5.40
CA LYS A 140 4.44 -15.29 6.41
C LYS A 140 4.40 -16.71 5.83
N ARG A 141 3.94 -16.88 4.59
CA ARG A 141 3.98 -18.17 3.88
C ARG A 141 5.43 -18.58 3.57
N LEU A 142 6.22 -17.66 3.04
CA LEU A 142 7.64 -17.89 2.76
C LEU A 142 8.42 -18.24 4.04
N LEU A 143 8.15 -17.61 5.17
CA LEU A 143 8.77 -17.95 6.46
C LEU A 143 8.38 -19.36 6.93
N ARG A 144 7.12 -19.77 6.74
CA ARG A 144 6.67 -21.14 7.04
C ARG A 144 7.34 -22.17 6.14
N GLU A 145 7.55 -21.83 4.86
CA GLU A 145 8.19 -22.69 3.87
C GLU A 145 9.71 -22.75 4.05
N LYS A 146 10.36 -21.65 4.44
CA LYS A 146 11.81 -21.53 4.62
C LYS A 146 12.35 -22.09 5.94
N GLY A 147 11.49 -22.46 6.90
CA GLY A 147 11.91 -23.36 7.98
C GLY A 147 11.32 -23.09 9.35
N GLY A 148 10.98 -24.20 10.01
CA GLY A 148 11.02 -24.29 11.47
C GLY A 148 12.44 -24.11 11.98
N VAL A 149 12.90 -22.86 12.10
CA VAL A 149 13.98 -22.50 13.01
C VAL A 149 13.43 -21.42 13.93
N THR A 150 12.89 -21.87 15.07
CA THR A 150 12.52 -21.00 16.17
C THR A 150 13.81 -20.42 16.77
N LEU A 151 14.17 -19.20 16.38
CA LEU A 151 15.19 -18.42 17.05
C LEU A 151 14.61 -17.88 18.36
N TYR A 152 14.86 -18.58 19.46
CA TYR A 152 14.58 -18.07 20.81
C TYR A 152 15.58 -16.93 21.13
N PHE A 153 15.15 -15.68 20.98
CA PHE A 153 15.86 -14.54 21.55
C PHE A 153 15.53 -14.45 23.04
N TRP A 154 16.48 -14.82 23.91
CA TRP A 154 16.46 -14.43 25.31
C TRP A 154 17.12 -13.07 25.45
N VAL A 155 16.34 -12.05 25.84
CA VAL A 155 16.92 -10.82 26.40
C VAL A 155 17.30 -11.16 27.83
N LEU A 156 18.59 -11.39 28.11
CA LEU A 156 19.08 -11.42 29.48
C LEU A 156 18.94 -9.99 30.04
N GLY A 157 17.89 -9.76 30.83
CA GLY A 157 17.87 -8.64 31.75
C GLY A 157 19.02 -8.79 32.73
N GLU A 158 19.77 -7.72 32.97
CA GLU A 158 20.86 -7.70 33.94
C GLU A 158 20.34 -8.15 35.31
N GLY A 159 20.72 -9.36 35.70
CA GLY A 159 20.43 -9.90 37.03
C GLY A 159 19.62 -11.17 37.02
N ASP A 160 20.17 -12.27 36.49
CA ASP A 160 20.07 -13.54 37.22
C ASP A 160 21.13 -14.55 36.76
N ARG A 161 22.06 -14.84 37.69
CA ARG A 161 22.96 -15.98 37.59
C ARG A 161 22.16 -17.23 37.94
N LYS A 162 21.84 -18.05 36.93
CA LYS A 162 21.90 -19.53 36.92
C LYS A 162 20.94 -20.08 35.87
N LEU A 163 21.48 -20.60 34.78
CA LEU A 163 20.82 -21.67 34.03
C LEU A 163 21.88 -22.74 33.72
N ASN A 164 21.93 -23.75 34.58
CA ASN A 164 22.59 -25.01 34.29
C ASN A 164 21.66 -25.80 33.36
N GLY A 165 22.17 -26.15 32.18
CA GLY A 165 21.65 -27.25 31.36
C GLY A 165 20.85 -26.83 30.13
N PHE A 166 21.53 -26.68 29.00
CA PHE A 166 20.95 -26.92 27.67
C PHE A 166 21.98 -27.62 26.78
N GLY A 167 21.54 -28.68 26.09
CA GLY A 167 22.38 -29.62 25.35
C GLY A 167 23.05 -29.07 24.08
N PRO A 168 23.91 -29.87 23.42
CA PRO A 168 24.74 -29.42 22.31
C PRO A 168 23.91 -29.20 21.05
N GLY A 169 23.92 -27.97 20.51
CA GLY A 169 23.33 -27.66 19.19
C GLY A 169 22.86 -26.21 18.97
N LEU A 170 22.78 -25.37 20.01
CA LEU A 170 22.38 -23.98 19.84
C LEU A 170 23.61 -23.10 19.58
N SER A 171 23.73 -22.59 18.36
CA SER A 171 24.71 -21.55 18.02
C SER A 171 24.14 -20.19 18.43
N PHE A 172 24.77 -19.53 19.40
CA PHE A 172 24.38 -18.19 19.84
C PHE A 172 25.22 -17.15 19.10
N LEU A 173 24.55 -16.22 18.40
CA LEU A 173 25.18 -14.98 17.96
C LEU A 173 25.05 -13.96 19.08
N ILE A 174 26.12 -13.76 19.85
CA ILE A 174 26.21 -12.67 20.81
C ILE A 174 26.67 -11.44 20.03
N ILE A 175 25.81 -10.43 19.88
CA ILE A 175 26.18 -9.13 19.34
C ILE A 175 26.42 -8.22 20.56
N TYR A 176 27.65 -7.71 20.72
CA TYR A 176 28.03 -6.73 21.74
C TYR A 176 27.47 -5.33 21.41
#